data_AF-A0A1G8GPW0-F1
#
_entry.id   AF-A0A1G8GPW0-F1
#
_cell.length_a   1.000
_cell.length_b   1.000
_cell.length_c   1.000
_cell.angle_alpha   90.00
_cell.angle_beta   90.00
_cell.angle_gamma   90.00
#
_symmetry.space_group_name_H-M   'P 1'
#
loop_
_entity.id
_entity.type
_entity.pdbx_description
1 polymer ?
#
loop_
_entity_poly.entity_id
_entity_poly.type
_entity_poly.pdbx_seq_one_letter_code
_entity_poly.pdbx_strand_id
1 'polypeptide(L)'
;MTDPVTCPDCEGRKATRIGPLHLGCLRCGGTGALAGGPPASEGLPPVWEHAIWRDPAVAAAIPCRYCMGARVVTSVNLATQTMATVPCRCTGGP
;
A
#
# COMPACT_ATOMS: atom_id res chain seq x y z
N MET A 1 17.57 -15.40 16.45
CA MET A 1 16.86 -14.13 16.72
C MET A 1 17.86 -13.03 16.40
N THR A 2 17.70 -12.36 15.26
CA THR A 2 18.68 -11.37 14.77
C THR A 2 18.34 -10.02 15.40
N ASP A 3 19.33 -9.35 15.97
CA ASP A 3 19.12 -8.05 16.62
C ASP A 3 18.56 -7.02 15.64
N PRO A 4 17.56 -6.21 16.05
CA PRO A 4 16.99 -5.18 15.19
C PRO A 4 18.05 -4.13 14.83
N VAL A 5 18.24 -3.91 13.54
CA VAL A 5 19.19 -2.92 13.02
C VAL A 5 18.49 -1.58 12.87
N THR A 6 19.11 -0.49 13.34
CA THR A 6 18.59 0.87 13.17
C THR A 6 18.29 1.14 11.70
N CYS A 7 17.08 1.61 11.39
CA CYS A 7 16.69 1.88 10.01
C CYS A 7 17.59 3.00 9.43
N PRO A 8 18.32 2.76 8.33
CA PRO A 8 19.28 3.74 7.79
C PRO A 8 18.56 4.97 7.20
N ASP A 9 17.34 4.82 6.69
CA ASP A 9 16.61 5.90 6.02
C ASP A 9 16.09 6.94 7.01
N CYS A 10 15.62 6.50 8.19
CA CYS A 10 15.12 7.41 9.21
C CYS A 10 16.07 7.56 10.39
N GLU A 11 17.22 6.87 10.41
CA GLU A 11 18.18 6.87 11.52
C GLU A 11 17.51 6.64 12.89
N GLY A 12 16.49 5.77 12.95
CA GLY A 12 15.71 5.53 14.16
C GLY A 12 14.70 6.61 14.56
N ARG A 13 14.54 7.70 13.79
CA ARG A 13 13.57 8.78 14.07
C ARG A 13 12.10 8.40 13.89
N LYS A 14 11.81 7.20 13.35
CA LYS A 14 10.48 6.58 13.19
C LYS A 14 9.55 7.32 12.20
N ALA A 15 9.26 8.58 12.41
CA ALA A 15 8.30 9.34 11.63
C ALA A 15 8.65 10.83 11.58
N THR A 16 8.13 11.52 10.56
CA THR A 16 8.14 12.98 10.47
C THR A 16 6.73 13.52 10.65
N ARG A 17 6.62 14.66 11.31
CA ARG A 17 5.35 15.37 11.49
C ARG A 17 5.27 16.53 10.51
N ILE A 18 4.21 16.55 9.70
CA ILE A 18 3.91 17.67 8.79
C ILE A 18 2.53 18.19 9.20
N GLY A 19 2.50 19.27 9.99
CA GLY A 19 1.27 19.78 10.59
C GLY A 19 0.61 18.71 11.49
N PRO A 20 -0.69 18.37 11.29
CA PRO A 20 -1.36 17.32 12.06
C PRO A 20 -1.02 15.90 11.58
N LEU A 21 -0.41 15.74 10.40
CA LEU A 21 -0.15 14.44 9.79
C LEU A 21 1.12 13.80 10.35
N HIS A 22 1.04 12.51 10.66
CA HIS A 22 2.15 11.68 11.09
C HIS A 22 2.54 10.73 9.94
N LEU A 23 3.67 10.98 9.31
CA LEU A 23 4.18 10.18 8.20
C LEU A 23 5.30 9.28 8.72
N GLY A 24 5.00 7.98 8.86
CA GLY A 24 6.00 6.97 9.21
C GLY A 24 7.03 6.78 8.09
N CYS A 25 8.26 6.41 8.45
CA CYS A 25 9.26 5.99 7.48
C CYS A 25 8.74 4.79 6.68
N LEU A 26 8.63 4.92 5.35
CA LEU A 26 8.07 3.89 4.48
C LEU A 26 8.88 2.59 4.52
N ARG A 27 10.18 2.67 4.80
CA ARG A 27 11.07 1.49 4.81
C ARG A 27 10.89 0.63 6.06
N CYS A 28 10.74 1.22 7.23
CA CYS A 28 10.54 0.49 8.49
C CYS A 28 9.08 0.53 9.00
N GLY A 29 8.16 1.15 8.27
CA GLY A 29 6.77 1.32 8.68
C GLY A 29 6.58 2.17 9.94
N GLY A 30 7.56 3.00 10.31
CA GLY A 30 7.51 3.83 11.52
C GLY A 30 8.05 3.19 12.79
N THR A 31 8.64 2.00 12.72
CA THR A 31 9.19 1.31 13.91
C THR A 31 10.57 1.83 14.33
N GLY A 32 11.32 2.44 13.40
CA GLY A 32 12.68 2.95 13.61
C GLY A 32 13.77 1.88 13.49
N ALA A 33 13.39 0.63 13.30
CA ALA A 33 14.31 -0.49 13.13
C ALA A 33 13.85 -1.41 12.00
N LEU A 34 14.81 -1.99 11.29
CA LEU A 34 14.55 -3.12 10.42
C LEU A 34 14.82 -4.38 11.26
N ALA A 35 13.77 -5.12 11.60
CA ALA A 35 13.97 -6.54 11.83
C ALA A 35 14.50 -7.10 10.50
N GLY A 36 15.53 -7.94 10.52
CA GLY A 36 16.17 -8.50 9.32
C GLY A 36 15.25 -9.43 8.52
N GLY A 37 14.10 -8.92 8.09
CA GLY A 37 13.07 -9.53 7.30
C GLY A 37 12.67 -8.62 6.15
N PRO A 38 11.84 -9.12 5.23
CA PRO A 38 11.45 -8.42 4.03
C PRO A 38 10.85 -7.02 4.30
N PRO A 39 10.85 -6.10 3.30
CA PRO A 39 10.22 -4.79 3.45
C PRO A 39 8.79 -4.93 3.97
N ALA A 40 8.34 -4.00 4.81
CA ALA A 40 7.04 -4.04 5.49
C ALA A 40 5.80 -4.17 4.56
N SER A 41 5.99 -4.09 3.24
CA SER A 41 4.98 -4.40 2.22
C SER A 41 4.70 -5.89 2.06
N GLU A 42 5.58 -6.77 2.53
CA GLU A 42 5.42 -8.22 2.41
C GLU A 42 4.42 -8.71 3.47
N GLY A 43 3.15 -8.79 3.08
CA GLY A 43 2.05 -9.26 3.93
C GLY A 43 0.91 -8.27 4.14
N LEU A 44 0.99 -7.05 3.59
CA LEU A 44 -0.19 -6.19 3.55
C LEU A 44 -1.22 -6.80 2.58
N PRO A 45 -2.49 -6.91 3.00
CA PRO A 45 -3.52 -7.36 2.10
C PRO A 45 -3.59 -6.39 0.92
N PRO A 46 -3.94 -6.88 -0.26
CA PRO A 46 -4.10 -6.01 -1.41
C PRO A 46 -5.11 -4.90 -1.11
N VAL A 47 -4.94 -3.74 -1.74
CA VAL A 47 -5.72 -2.52 -1.43
C VAL A 47 -7.23 -2.78 -1.47
N TRP A 48 -7.73 -3.65 -2.37
CA TRP A 48 -9.15 -3.99 -2.47
C TRP A 48 -9.73 -4.78 -1.28
N GLU A 49 -8.88 -5.31 -0.39
CA GLU A 49 -9.23 -5.99 0.86
C GLU A 49 -9.03 -5.10 2.11
N HIS A 50 -8.51 -3.88 1.93
CA HIS A 50 -8.19 -3.01 3.06
C HIS A 50 -9.45 -2.56 3.83
N ALA A 51 -9.40 -2.52 5.17
CA ALA A 51 -10.56 -2.19 6.00
C ALA A 51 -11.11 -0.77 5.79
N ILE A 52 -10.34 0.13 5.17
CA ILE A 52 -10.76 1.49 4.79
C ILE A 52 -12.02 1.52 3.94
N TRP A 53 -12.33 0.45 3.20
CA TRP A 53 -13.57 0.35 2.43
C TRP A 53 -14.84 0.27 3.28
N ARG A 54 -14.71 0.04 4.60
CA ARG A 54 -15.82 0.13 5.55
C ARG A 54 -16.15 1.57 5.95
N ASP A 55 -15.28 2.52 5.64
CA ASP A 55 -15.54 3.94 5.87
C ASP A 55 -16.55 4.46 4.82
N PRO A 56 -17.69 5.03 5.24
CA PRO A 56 -18.73 5.50 4.33
C PRO A 56 -18.27 6.67 3.44
N ALA A 57 -17.36 7.53 3.91
CA ALA A 57 -16.82 8.62 3.10
C ALA A 57 -15.96 8.09 1.96
N VAL A 58 -15.17 7.05 2.24
CA VAL A 58 -14.31 6.38 1.22
C VAL A 58 -15.15 5.61 0.23
N ALA A 59 -16.15 4.86 0.70
CA ALA A 59 -17.08 4.13 -0.15
C ALA A 59 -17.88 5.07 -1.07
N ALA A 60 -18.23 6.27 -0.60
CA ALA A 60 -18.92 7.28 -1.41
C ALA A 60 -17.99 7.98 -2.43
N ALA A 61 -16.73 8.21 -2.07
CA ALA A 61 -15.77 8.93 -2.92
C ALA A 61 -15.18 8.06 -4.04
N ILE A 62 -14.99 6.75 -3.80
CA ILE A 62 -14.32 5.85 -4.74
C ILE A 62 -15.30 4.76 -5.20
N PRO A 63 -15.79 4.82 -6.46
CA PRO A 63 -16.91 3.99 -6.91
C PRO A 63 -16.54 2.52 -7.11
N CYS A 64 -15.25 2.17 -7.11
CA CYS A 64 -14.80 0.82 -7.38
C CYS A 64 -13.48 0.52 -6.66
N ARG A 65 -13.51 -0.45 -5.73
CA ARG A 65 -12.33 -0.87 -4.94
C ARG A 65 -11.18 -1.47 -5.74
N TYR A 66 -11.45 -1.91 -6.98
CA TYR A 66 -10.46 -2.56 -7.83
C TYR A 66 -9.72 -1.58 -8.74
N CYS A 67 -10.43 -0.75 -9.51
CA CYS A 67 -9.79 0.23 -10.39
C CYS A 67 -9.68 1.64 -9.78
N MET A 68 -10.26 1.88 -8.60
CA MET A 68 -10.29 3.19 -7.96
C MET A 68 -10.84 4.32 -8.88
N GLY A 69 -11.76 3.97 -9.78
CA GLY A 69 -12.33 4.89 -10.77
C GLY A 69 -11.60 4.95 -12.12
N ALA A 70 -10.44 4.31 -12.26
CA ALA A 70 -9.65 4.30 -13.50
C ALA A 70 -10.27 3.49 -14.65
N ARG A 71 -11.33 2.72 -14.40
CA ARG A 71 -12.07 1.88 -15.38
C ARG A 71 -11.27 0.74 -16.03
N VAL A 72 -9.96 0.69 -15.86
CA VAL A 72 -9.08 -0.40 -16.31
C VAL A 72 -8.22 -0.89 -15.16
N VAL A 73 -7.72 -2.13 -15.27
CA VAL A 73 -6.74 -2.71 -14.34
C VAL A 73 -5.59 -3.26 -15.15
N THR A 74 -4.37 -2.97 -14.73
CA THR A 74 -3.15 -3.49 -15.35
C THR A 74 -2.50 -4.51 -14.42
N SER A 75 -2.32 -5.72 -14.92
CA SER A 75 -1.49 -6.74 -14.28
C SER A 75 -0.07 -6.64 -14.82
N VAL A 76 0.91 -6.64 -13.91
CA VAL A 76 2.34 -6.67 -14.27
C VAL A 76 2.87 -8.05 -13.90
N ASN A 77 3.36 -8.78 -14.90
CA ASN A 77 4.09 -10.02 -14.68
C ASN A 77 5.59 -9.71 -14.64
N LEU A 78 6.14 -9.65 -13.44
CA LEU A 78 7.55 -9.29 -13.23
C LEU A 78 8.53 -10.34 -13.79
N ALA A 79 8.16 -11.63 -13.79
CA ALA A 79 9.01 -12.70 -14.29
C ALA A 79 9.21 -12.64 -15.82
N THR A 80 8.18 -12.20 -16.54
CA THR A 80 8.21 -12.06 -18.02
C THR A 80 8.34 -10.60 -18.47
N GLN A 81 8.42 -9.66 -17.52
CA GLN A 81 8.42 -8.22 -17.76
C GLN A 81 7.29 -7.74 -18.68
N THR A 82 6.12 -8.38 -18.58
CA THR A 82 4.96 -8.06 -19.41
C THR A 82 3.88 -7.33 -18.61
N MET A 83 3.10 -6.51 -19.31
CA MET A 83 1.95 -5.82 -18.75
C MET A 83 0.70 -6.18 -19.56
N ALA A 84 -0.38 -6.53 -18.87
CA ALA A 84 -1.67 -6.81 -19.47
C ALA A 84 -2.73 -5.88 -18.87
N THR A 85 -3.34 -5.05 -19.70
CA THR A 85 -4.40 -4.13 -19.30
C THR A 85 -5.76 -4.67 -19.75
N VAL A 86 -6.71 -4.74 -18.82
CA VAL A 86 -8.07 -5.22 -19.07
C VAL A 86 -9.11 -4.22 -18.52
N PRO A 87 -10.31 -4.14 -19.12
CA PRO A 87 -11.42 -3.39 -18.53
C PRO A 87 -11.70 -3.86 -17.10
N CYS A 88 -11.97 -2.92 -16.19
CA CYS A 88 -12.30 -3.26 -14.82
C CYS A 88 -13.73 -3.81 -14.75
N ARG A 89 -13.98 -4.80 -13.90
CA ARG A 89 -15.31 -5.43 -13.78
C ARG A 89 -16.46 -4.46 -13.47
N CYS A 90 -16.18 -3.36 -12.78
CA CYS A 90 -17.15 -2.31 -12.47
C CYS A 90 -17.47 -1.37 -13.65
N THR A 91 -16.85 -1.55 -14.82
CA THR A 91 -17.22 -0.83 -16.06
C THR A 91 -18.43 -1.45 -16.76
N GLY A 92 -18.80 -2.68 -16.41
CA GLY A 92 -20.18 -3.14 -16.56
C GLY A 92 -20.94 -2.71 -15.31
N GLY A 93 -21.93 -1.82 -15.46
CA GLY A 93 -22.99 -1.74 -14.46
C GLY A 93 -23.73 -3.08 -14.32
N PRO A 94 -24.71 -3.20 -13.42
CA PRO A 94 -25.57 -4.39 -13.37
C PRO A 94 -26.14 -4.75 -14.75
#